data_AF-A0A1V5G9Y8-F1
#
_entry.id   AF-A0A1V5G9Y8-F1
#
_cell.length_a   1.000
_cell.length_b   1.000
_cell.length_c   1.000
_cell.angle_alpha   90.00
_cell.angle_beta   90.00
_cell.angle_gamma   90.00
#
_symmetry.space_group_name_H-M   'P 1'
#
loop_
_entity.id
_entity.type
_entity.pdbx_description
1 polymer ?
#
loop_
_entity_poly.entity_id
_entity_poly.type
_entity_poly.pdbx_seq_one_letter_code
_entity_poly.pdbx_strand_id
1 'polypeptide(L)'
;MGFEFWRAYNMHMVYFNGFINSTTRDFDFEKWEGYETEALNRYAFQFIDQCGDEPFALFLSPHQPHGTPFDYAPERYYARLPERLELPPNVPERMRGLKGERQNPWSSYRNYLAMTLALDDMLGELLDRLEARGKAANTIVVFTSDHGTQGGSQGIPFWTKKRPYEESLRVPCVARWPGFLEGGARRDFLHAPVDFFPTLCGLCGTPIPRTVEGRDLSAAWLGRPGAGEQESVFCMNFGSQHDWYDDGDEWRGVRTKTRQFTRWLDGREELFDLANDPLQTRNLAGEPAWREEQAALERMLAEHQARRGDTLAPCSSYRAWVDSQRRPIRNAFGPLSDPEGEPDWSLLYPA
;
A
#
# COMPACT_ATOMS: atom_id res chain seq x y z
N MET A 1 -18.83 -5.26 8.71
CA MET A 1 -17.40 -4.86 8.65
C MET A 1 -16.50 -5.60 9.65
N GLY A 2 -17.02 -6.33 10.65
CA GLY A 2 -16.19 -7.15 11.55
C GLY A 2 -15.35 -6.36 12.59
N PHE A 3 -15.46 -5.03 12.62
CA PHE A 3 -14.82 -4.18 13.63
C PHE A 3 -15.76 -3.90 14.80
N GLU A 4 -15.30 -4.12 16.03
CA GLU A 4 -16.02 -3.75 17.26
C GLU A 4 -15.96 -2.24 17.52
N PHE A 5 -14.90 -1.59 17.06
CA PHE A 5 -14.66 -0.16 17.18
C PHE A 5 -14.20 0.39 15.82
N TRP A 6 -14.91 1.39 15.29
CA TRP A 6 -14.50 2.07 14.07
C TRP A 6 -14.85 3.56 14.09
N ARG A 7 -13.95 4.32 13.46
CA ARG A 7 -14.12 5.73 13.10
C ARG A 7 -13.63 5.86 11.67
N ALA A 8 -14.52 6.24 10.77
CA ALA A 8 -14.24 6.20 9.35
C ALA A 8 -15.05 7.26 8.60
N TYR A 9 -14.60 7.60 7.40
CA TYR A 9 -15.32 8.51 6.52
C TYR A 9 -15.18 8.05 5.08
N ASN A 10 -16.15 8.42 4.25
CA ASN A 10 -16.03 8.25 2.80
C ASN A 10 -15.06 9.30 2.26
N MET A 11 -14.29 8.91 1.23
CA MET A 11 -13.21 9.68 0.62
C MET A 11 -13.43 11.21 0.66
N HIS A 12 -12.70 11.88 1.55
CA HIS A 12 -12.51 13.33 1.55
C HIS A 12 -11.03 13.63 1.86
N MET A 13 -10.50 14.71 1.31
CA MET A 13 -9.07 15.08 1.47
C MET A 13 -8.89 16.27 2.42
N VAL A 14 -9.77 16.38 3.42
CA VAL A 14 -9.79 17.50 4.37
C VAL A 14 -8.94 17.15 5.58
N TYR A 15 -7.68 17.59 5.58
CA TYR A 15 -6.73 17.27 6.65
C TYR A 15 -6.90 18.11 7.91
N PHE A 16 -7.52 19.29 7.77
CA PHE A 16 -7.74 20.22 8.87
C PHE A 16 -9.22 20.30 9.20
N ASN A 17 -9.55 20.10 10.46
CA ASN A 17 -10.90 20.25 10.99
C ASN A 17 -11.96 19.42 10.22
N GLY A 18 -11.61 18.18 9.90
CA GLY A 18 -12.45 17.26 9.12
C GLY A 18 -13.53 16.58 9.96
N PHE A 19 -14.22 15.63 9.35
CA PHE A 19 -15.31 14.88 9.98
C PHE A 19 -15.23 13.38 9.69
N ILE A 20 -15.75 12.60 10.64
CA ILE A 20 -15.82 11.13 10.62
C ILE A 20 -17.21 10.64 11.05
N ASN A 21 -17.56 9.44 10.64
CA ASN A 21 -18.64 8.65 11.22
C ASN A 21 -18.06 7.69 12.28
N SER A 22 -18.88 7.23 13.22
CA SER A 22 -18.45 6.31 14.29
C SER A 22 -19.48 5.24 14.61
N THR A 23 -19.06 4.17 15.30
CA THR A 23 -19.91 3.10 15.83
C THR A 23 -20.99 3.56 16.81
N THR A 24 -20.83 4.73 17.42
CA THR A 24 -21.65 5.10 18.59
C THR A 24 -22.99 5.72 18.22
N ARG A 25 -23.16 6.21 16.99
CA ARG A 25 -24.39 6.85 16.49
C ARG A 25 -24.48 6.75 14.97
N ASP A 26 -25.46 6.00 14.47
CA ASP A 26 -25.80 6.04 13.05
C ASP A 26 -26.23 7.47 12.67
N PHE A 27 -25.61 8.02 11.61
CA PHE A 27 -25.87 9.34 11.02
C PHE A 27 -25.44 10.58 11.82
N ASP A 28 -24.68 10.45 12.92
CA ASP A 28 -24.04 11.59 13.60
C ASP A 28 -22.54 11.65 13.21
N PHE A 29 -22.09 12.82 12.73
CA PHE A 29 -20.68 13.03 12.37
C PHE A 29 -19.92 13.62 13.55
N GLU A 30 -18.79 13.01 13.91
CA GLU A 30 -17.82 13.60 14.82
C GLU A 30 -16.88 14.48 13.99
N LYS A 31 -16.60 15.70 14.48
CA LYS A 31 -15.56 16.56 13.91
C LYS A 31 -14.30 16.45 14.75
N TRP A 32 -13.16 16.40 14.09
CA TRP A 32 -11.91 16.64 14.78
C TRP A 32 -11.53 18.11 14.65
N GLU A 33 -10.82 18.64 15.65
CA GLU A 33 -10.12 19.91 15.54
C GLU A 33 -8.63 19.66 15.32
N GLY A 34 -8.00 20.54 14.56
CA GLY A 34 -6.58 20.46 14.21
C GLY A 34 -6.32 19.55 13.01
N TYR A 35 -5.15 18.92 13.01
CA TYR A 35 -4.67 18.11 11.90
C TYR A 35 -5.06 16.64 12.05
N GLU A 36 -5.36 15.96 10.95
CA GLU A 36 -5.91 14.60 10.92
C GLU A 36 -5.05 13.58 11.68
N THR A 37 -3.71 13.62 11.52
CA THR A 37 -2.83 12.65 12.19
C THR A 37 -2.93 12.74 13.71
N GLU A 38 -3.07 13.95 14.26
CA GLU A 38 -3.28 14.18 15.69
C GLU A 38 -4.64 13.63 16.14
N ALA A 39 -5.68 13.83 15.33
CA ALA A 39 -7.01 13.31 15.61
C ALA A 39 -7.04 11.78 15.62
N LEU A 40 -6.42 11.15 14.62
CA LEU A 40 -6.27 9.70 14.54
C LEU A 40 -5.52 9.14 15.74
N ASN A 41 -4.46 9.80 16.20
CA ASN A 41 -3.77 9.42 17.44
C ASN A 41 -4.67 9.52 18.67
N ARG A 42 -5.45 10.59 18.82
CA ARG A 42 -6.43 10.69 19.91
C ARG A 42 -7.40 9.50 19.92
N TYR A 43 -7.88 9.08 18.73
CA TYR A 43 -8.77 7.93 18.60
C TYR A 43 -8.08 6.60 18.89
N ALA A 44 -6.85 6.42 18.41
CA ALA A 44 -6.04 5.25 18.73
C ALA A 44 -5.77 5.17 20.24
N PHE A 45 -5.48 6.29 20.91
CA PHE A 45 -5.21 6.32 22.34
C PHE A 45 -6.45 6.01 23.14
N GLN A 46 -7.61 6.56 22.75
CA GLN A 46 -8.89 6.19 23.36
C GLN A 46 -9.10 4.67 23.29
N PHE A 47 -8.87 4.05 22.12
CA PHE A 47 -8.99 2.62 21.96
C PHE A 47 -8.01 1.84 22.85
N ILE A 48 -6.71 2.19 22.80
CA ILE A 48 -5.64 1.53 23.57
C ILE A 48 -5.89 1.64 25.09
N ASP A 49 -6.43 2.77 25.53
CA ASP A 49 -6.74 3.01 26.94
C ASP A 49 -7.99 2.24 27.42
N GLN A 50 -8.85 1.80 26.49
CA GLN A 50 -10.13 1.13 26.78
C GLN A 50 -10.11 -0.38 26.52
N CYS A 51 -9.19 -0.89 25.69
CA CYS A 51 -9.20 -2.29 25.24
C CYS A 51 -8.86 -3.33 26.33
N GLY A 52 -8.55 -2.92 27.56
CA GLY A 52 -8.20 -3.85 28.64
C GLY A 52 -7.00 -4.72 28.27
N ASP A 53 -6.99 -5.99 28.67
CA ASP A 53 -5.93 -6.96 28.32
C ASP A 53 -6.31 -7.87 27.14
N GLU A 54 -7.43 -7.60 26.48
CA GLU A 54 -7.89 -8.39 25.33
C GLU A 54 -6.95 -8.20 24.12
N PRO A 55 -6.67 -9.27 23.33
CA PRO A 55 -5.97 -9.13 22.07
C PRO A 55 -6.71 -8.20 21.12
N PHE A 56 -5.99 -7.35 20.38
CA PHE A 56 -6.59 -6.42 19.45
C PHE A 56 -5.88 -6.41 18.09
N ALA A 57 -6.62 -5.99 17.06
CA ALA A 57 -6.09 -5.56 15.78
C ALA A 57 -6.56 -4.13 15.51
N LEU A 58 -5.62 -3.17 15.55
CA LEU A 58 -5.90 -1.76 15.32
C LEU A 58 -5.34 -1.34 13.95
N PHE A 59 -6.21 -0.86 13.08
CA PHE A 59 -5.84 -0.29 11.79
C PHE A 59 -5.92 1.24 11.88
N LEU A 60 -4.78 1.91 11.69
CA LEU A 60 -4.68 3.36 11.70
C LEU A 60 -4.25 3.82 10.30
N SER A 61 -5.16 4.47 9.57
CA SER A 61 -5.00 4.76 8.14
C SER A 61 -5.09 6.27 7.87
N PRO A 62 -4.02 7.03 8.13
CA PRO A 62 -3.96 8.44 7.77
C PRO A 62 -4.00 8.63 6.24
N HIS A 63 -4.59 9.72 5.77
CA HIS A 63 -4.56 10.05 4.33
C HIS A 63 -3.21 10.60 3.89
N GLN A 64 -2.46 11.22 4.79
CA GLN A 64 -1.12 11.71 4.50
C GLN A 64 -0.21 10.56 4.05
N PRO A 65 0.74 10.79 3.12
CA PRO A 65 1.05 12.05 2.44
C PRO A 65 0.33 12.20 1.09
N HIS A 66 -0.92 11.76 0.96
CA HIS A 66 -1.67 11.91 -0.30
C HIS A 66 -1.81 13.39 -0.71
N GLY A 67 -1.94 13.65 -2.01
CA GLY A 67 -2.16 15.00 -2.51
C GLY A 67 -3.55 15.52 -2.16
N THR A 68 -3.68 16.77 -1.74
CA THR A 68 -4.98 17.43 -1.44
C THR A 68 -5.16 18.71 -2.26
N PRO A 69 -6.40 19.14 -2.60
CA PRO A 69 -6.64 20.46 -3.17
C PRO A 69 -6.63 21.58 -2.12
N PHE A 70 -6.48 21.25 -0.83
CA PHE A 70 -6.47 22.19 0.29
C PHE A 70 -5.04 22.34 0.89
N ASP A 71 -4.96 22.70 2.17
CA ASP A 71 -3.71 22.77 2.92
C ASP A 71 -3.14 21.37 3.22
N TYR A 72 -1.85 21.19 2.96
CA TYR A 72 -1.20 19.88 3.06
C TYR A 72 -0.77 19.53 4.50
N ALA A 73 -0.12 20.46 5.21
CA ALA A 73 0.48 20.20 6.52
C ALA A 73 0.59 21.48 7.37
N PRO A 74 0.66 21.37 8.72
CA PRO A 74 0.95 22.51 9.59
C PRO A 74 2.33 23.15 9.31
N GLU A 75 2.44 24.48 9.47
CA GLU A 75 3.67 25.25 9.19
C GLU A 75 4.91 24.73 9.93
N ARG A 76 4.72 24.24 11.16
CA ARG A 76 5.79 23.66 11.99
C ARG A 76 6.52 22.47 11.33
N TYR A 77 5.86 21.74 10.41
CA TYR A 77 6.52 20.66 9.67
C TYR A 77 7.36 21.19 8.51
N TYR A 78 6.93 22.27 7.84
CA TYR A 78 7.73 22.92 6.81
C TYR A 78 9.00 23.54 7.39
N ALA A 79 8.92 24.10 8.60
CA ALA A 79 10.07 24.65 9.33
C ALA A 79 11.15 23.62 9.67
N ARG A 80 10.81 22.31 9.66
CA ARG A 80 11.75 21.19 9.90
C ARG A 80 12.42 20.68 8.62
N LEU A 81 11.94 21.10 7.45
CA LEU A 81 12.50 20.65 6.18
C LEU A 81 13.85 21.34 5.91
N PRO A 82 14.79 20.66 5.22
CA PRO A 82 15.98 21.33 4.73
C PRO A 82 15.61 22.44 3.75
N GLU A 83 16.44 23.48 3.70
CA GLU A 83 16.26 24.61 2.77
C GLU A 83 16.31 24.17 1.32
N ARG A 84 17.23 23.24 1.00
CA ARG A 84 17.42 22.67 -0.32
C ARG A 84 17.04 21.19 -0.33
N LEU A 85 16.19 20.82 -1.27
CA LEU A 85 15.88 19.43 -1.60
C LEU A 85 16.64 19.03 -2.87
N GLU A 86 16.73 17.72 -3.10
CA GLU A 86 17.22 17.14 -4.35
C GLU A 86 16.19 16.13 -4.85
N LEU A 87 15.72 16.31 -6.10
CA LEU A 87 14.84 15.35 -6.75
C LEU A 87 15.66 14.19 -7.32
N PRO A 88 15.10 12.96 -7.36
CA PRO A 88 15.76 11.79 -7.92
C PRO A 88 16.34 12.03 -9.34
N PRO A 89 17.45 11.36 -9.72
CA PRO A 89 18.09 11.54 -11.02
C PRO A 89 17.19 11.22 -12.23
N ASN A 90 16.22 10.32 -12.05
CA ASN A 90 15.26 9.93 -13.09
C ASN A 90 14.04 10.86 -13.17
N VAL A 91 14.02 11.98 -12.42
CA VAL A 91 13.11 13.10 -12.68
C VAL A 91 13.71 13.97 -13.80
N PRO A 92 13.11 13.98 -15.01
CA PRO A 92 13.68 14.66 -16.16
C PRO A 92 13.76 16.19 -15.96
N GLU A 93 14.76 16.83 -16.54
CA GLU A 93 14.97 18.29 -16.42
C GLU A 93 13.74 19.11 -16.81
N ARG A 94 13.00 18.67 -17.84
CA ARG A 94 11.75 19.31 -18.28
C ARG A 94 10.68 19.41 -17.18
N MET A 95 10.70 18.51 -16.19
CA MET A 95 9.79 18.54 -15.05
C MET A 95 10.20 19.60 -14.02
N ARG A 96 11.50 19.93 -13.92
CA ARG A 96 12.05 20.84 -12.90
C ARG A 96 11.62 22.30 -13.10
N GLY A 97 11.18 22.66 -14.32
CA GLY A 97 10.74 24.01 -14.68
C GLY A 97 9.22 24.21 -14.75
N LEU A 98 8.42 23.19 -14.43
CA LEU A 98 6.96 23.31 -14.47
C LEU A 98 6.46 24.34 -13.43
N LYS A 99 5.59 25.24 -13.87
CA LYS A 99 4.98 26.28 -13.02
C LYS A 99 3.63 25.80 -12.49
N GLY A 100 3.29 26.20 -11.26
CA GLY A 100 2.05 25.85 -10.57
C GLY A 100 2.26 24.85 -9.43
N GLU A 101 1.63 25.09 -8.28
CA GLU A 101 1.94 24.40 -7.01
C GLU A 101 1.78 22.87 -7.07
N ARG A 102 0.84 22.36 -7.87
CA ARG A 102 0.58 20.91 -8.02
C ARG A 102 1.31 20.26 -9.19
N GLN A 103 1.86 21.07 -10.12
CA GLN A 103 2.60 20.58 -11.29
C GLN A 103 4.11 20.67 -11.07
N ASN A 104 4.55 21.57 -10.19
CA ASN A 104 5.94 21.70 -9.82
C ASN A 104 6.32 20.56 -8.85
N PRO A 105 7.27 19.69 -9.24
CA PRO A 105 7.68 18.57 -8.40
C PRO A 105 8.37 19.03 -7.11
N TRP A 106 8.97 20.23 -7.06
CA TRP A 106 9.63 20.74 -5.86
C TRP A 106 8.66 21.13 -4.76
N SER A 107 7.63 21.93 -5.08
CA SER A 107 6.58 22.28 -4.10
C SER A 107 5.83 21.03 -3.65
N SER A 108 5.52 20.14 -4.59
CA SER A 108 4.87 18.87 -4.27
C SER A 108 5.74 18.00 -3.35
N TYR A 109 7.05 17.96 -3.58
CA TYR A 109 7.97 17.20 -2.72
C TYR A 109 8.08 17.81 -1.32
N ARG A 110 8.15 19.14 -1.20
CA ARG A 110 8.11 19.82 0.10
C ARG A 110 6.83 19.49 0.87
N ASN A 111 5.68 19.54 0.21
CA ASN A 111 4.39 19.20 0.83
C ASN A 111 4.36 17.73 1.25
N TYR A 112 4.84 16.83 0.38
CA TYR A 112 4.96 15.40 0.68
C TYR A 112 5.80 15.15 1.94
N LEU A 113 7.00 15.74 2.02
CA LEU A 113 7.90 15.57 3.16
C LEU A 113 7.34 16.20 4.45
N ALA A 114 6.68 17.36 4.37
CA ALA A 114 6.04 17.97 5.53
C ALA A 114 4.93 17.06 6.10
N MET A 115 4.13 16.44 5.23
CA MET A 115 3.13 15.44 5.63
C MET A 115 3.79 14.17 6.18
N THR A 116 4.90 13.71 5.60
CA THR A 116 5.68 12.57 6.10
C THR A 116 6.20 12.83 7.52
N LEU A 117 6.67 14.05 7.83
CA LEU A 117 7.08 14.40 9.20
C LEU A 117 5.90 14.37 10.19
N ALA A 118 4.69 14.69 9.74
CA ALA A 118 3.50 14.57 10.57
C ALA A 118 3.13 13.11 10.86
N LEU A 119 3.39 12.19 9.92
CA LEU A 119 3.25 10.75 10.12
C LEU A 119 4.33 10.19 11.07
N ASP A 120 5.55 10.71 10.98
CA ASP A 120 6.67 10.34 11.85
C ASP A 120 6.35 10.68 13.32
N ASP A 121 5.93 11.92 13.59
CA ASP A 121 5.48 12.34 14.92
C ASP A 121 4.29 11.49 15.40
N MET A 122 3.31 11.23 14.51
CA MET A 122 2.14 10.40 14.82
C MET A 122 2.54 8.98 15.25
N LEU A 123 3.46 8.34 14.52
CA LEU A 123 3.97 7.01 14.84
C LEU A 123 4.74 7.02 16.17
N GLY A 124 5.57 8.04 16.41
CA GLY A 124 6.31 8.20 17.67
C GLY A 124 5.36 8.26 18.88
N GLU A 125 4.36 9.12 18.84
CA GLU A 125 3.37 9.26 19.92
C GLU A 125 2.55 7.97 20.14
N LEU A 126 2.25 7.21 19.08
CA LEU A 126 1.59 5.90 19.18
C LEU A 126 2.46 4.87 19.90
N LEU A 127 3.76 4.82 19.58
CA LEU A 127 4.71 3.94 20.24
C LEU A 127 4.87 4.31 21.71
N ASP A 128 4.98 5.61 22.02
CA ASP A 128 5.03 6.11 23.40
C ASP A 128 3.77 5.74 24.19
N ARG A 129 2.59 5.83 23.56
CA ARG A 129 1.33 5.41 24.21
C ARG A 129 1.32 3.92 24.53
N LEU A 130 1.76 3.08 23.60
CA LEU A 130 1.84 1.63 23.82
C LEU A 130 2.80 1.29 24.97
N GLU A 131 3.93 2.00 25.06
CA GLU A 131 4.91 1.85 26.16
C GLU A 131 4.30 2.29 27.50
N ALA A 132 3.68 3.48 27.55
CA ALA A 132 3.05 4.03 28.74
C ALA A 132 1.91 3.17 29.29
N ARG A 133 1.26 2.37 28.45
CA ARG A 133 0.22 1.40 28.84
C ARG A 133 0.75 -0.02 29.05
N GLY A 134 2.06 -0.24 28.98
CA GLY A 134 2.68 -1.56 29.17
C GLY A 134 2.34 -2.58 28.08
N LYS A 135 1.89 -2.13 26.91
CA LYS A 135 1.44 -2.98 25.79
C LYS A 135 2.51 -3.21 24.74
N ALA A 136 3.54 -2.37 24.71
CA ALA A 136 4.56 -2.36 23.66
C ALA A 136 5.30 -3.69 23.44
N ALA A 137 5.49 -4.51 24.48
CA ALA A 137 6.17 -5.81 24.37
C ALA A 137 5.29 -6.89 23.73
N ASN A 138 3.96 -6.76 23.83
CA ASN A 138 2.98 -7.71 23.31
C ASN A 138 2.16 -7.13 22.14
N THR A 139 2.75 -6.20 21.37
CA THR A 139 2.10 -5.61 20.20
C THR A 139 3.05 -5.67 19.02
N ILE A 140 2.59 -6.27 17.92
CA ILE A 140 3.25 -6.17 16.62
C ILE A 140 2.81 -4.85 16.00
N VAL A 141 3.75 -3.93 15.78
CA VAL A 141 3.49 -2.69 15.04
C VAL A 141 4.06 -2.83 13.65
N VAL A 142 3.23 -2.57 12.63
CA VAL A 142 3.63 -2.57 11.22
C VAL A 142 3.31 -1.20 10.63
N PHE A 143 4.32 -0.53 10.10
CA PHE A 143 4.19 0.69 9.31
C PHE A 143 4.44 0.36 7.84
N THR A 144 3.47 0.68 7.00
CA THR A 144 3.54 0.45 5.55
C THR A 144 2.69 1.48 4.80
N SER A 145 2.66 1.39 3.47
CA SER A 145 1.80 2.20 2.60
C SER A 145 1.08 1.30 1.59
N ASP A 146 -0.07 1.76 1.11
CA ASP A 146 -0.86 1.09 0.07
C ASP A 146 -0.23 1.21 -1.33
N HIS A 147 0.42 2.34 -1.61
CA HIS A 147 1.20 2.57 -2.82
C HIS A 147 2.16 3.76 -2.65
N GLY A 148 3.17 3.85 -3.51
CA GLY A 148 4.01 5.04 -3.59
C GLY A 148 3.42 6.17 -4.45
N THR A 149 4.25 7.14 -4.83
CA THR A 149 3.88 8.23 -5.74
C THR A 149 5.03 8.51 -6.70
N GLN A 150 4.70 8.83 -7.94
CA GLN A 150 5.70 8.94 -9.02
C GLN A 150 6.74 10.02 -8.80
N GLY A 151 6.44 11.08 -8.03
CA GLY A 151 7.44 12.04 -7.61
C GLY A 151 8.07 12.88 -8.74
N GLY A 152 7.56 12.78 -9.99
CA GLY A 152 8.18 13.36 -11.17
C GLY A 152 9.00 12.37 -12.02
N SER A 153 9.24 11.16 -11.52
CA SER A 153 10.04 10.13 -12.18
C SER A 153 9.42 9.72 -13.52
N GLN A 154 10.27 9.29 -14.47
CA GLN A 154 9.90 8.95 -15.85
C GLN A 154 9.19 10.11 -16.60
N GLY A 155 9.19 11.34 -16.04
CA GLY A 155 8.47 12.49 -16.58
C GLY A 155 6.95 12.44 -16.29
N ILE A 156 6.54 11.68 -15.29
CA ILE A 156 5.15 11.48 -14.89
C ILE A 156 4.82 12.45 -13.74
N PRO A 157 3.61 13.07 -13.70
CA PRO A 157 3.27 14.05 -12.66
C PRO A 157 3.47 13.53 -11.23
N PHE A 158 3.87 14.41 -10.31
CA PHE A 158 4.31 14.06 -8.96
C PHE A 158 3.33 13.13 -8.23
N TRP A 159 2.05 13.52 -8.18
CA TRP A 159 1.00 12.82 -7.45
C TRP A 159 0.41 11.60 -8.19
N THR A 160 0.94 11.25 -9.36
CA THR A 160 0.49 10.06 -10.08
C THR A 160 0.91 8.79 -9.35
N LYS A 161 0.09 7.76 -9.52
CA LYS A 161 0.26 6.39 -9.02
C LYS A 161 -0.24 5.42 -10.10
N LYS A 162 -0.37 4.13 -9.79
CA LYS A 162 -0.81 3.07 -10.75
C LYS A 162 0.13 2.87 -11.95
N ARG A 163 1.40 3.25 -11.80
CA ARG A 163 2.43 2.99 -12.81
C ARG A 163 3.30 1.81 -12.37
N PRO A 164 3.83 1.02 -13.31
CA PRO A 164 4.69 -0.12 -12.99
C PRO A 164 6.13 0.34 -12.77
N TYR A 165 6.34 1.30 -11.86
CA TYR A 165 7.67 1.77 -11.49
C TYR A 165 7.83 1.67 -9.97
N GLU A 166 9.05 1.46 -9.47
CA GLU A 166 9.36 1.28 -8.05
C GLU A 166 8.85 2.47 -7.22
N GLU A 167 8.80 3.69 -7.78
CA GLU A 167 8.19 4.85 -7.11
C GLU A 167 6.71 4.69 -6.80
N SER A 168 5.95 3.91 -7.60
CA SER A 168 4.55 3.58 -7.33
C SER A 168 4.39 2.26 -6.57
N LEU A 169 5.26 1.27 -6.83
CA LEU A 169 5.10 -0.10 -6.37
C LEU A 169 5.79 -0.39 -5.04
N ARG A 170 6.98 0.18 -4.82
CA ARG A 170 7.82 -0.14 -3.66
C ARG A 170 7.52 0.80 -2.50
N VAL A 171 6.80 0.27 -1.53
CA VAL A 171 6.39 0.97 -0.31
C VAL A 171 7.34 0.66 0.86
N PRO A 172 7.45 1.57 1.86
CA PRO A 172 8.14 1.25 3.10
C PRO A 172 7.44 0.09 3.81
N CYS A 173 8.20 -0.76 4.50
CA CYS A 173 7.67 -1.75 5.43
C CYS A 173 8.62 -1.83 6.63
N VAL A 174 8.15 -1.36 7.77
CA VAL A 174 8.89 -1.38 9.04
C VAL A 174 8.02 -2.10 10.07
N ALA A 175 8.60 -3.11 10.71
CA ALA A 175 7.92 -3.90 11.72
C ALA A 175 8.67 -3.85 13.05
N ARG A 176 7.92 -3.78 14.15
CA ARG A 176 8.44 -3.81 15.52
C ARG A 176 7.67 -4.82 16.33
N TRP A 177 8.39 -5.75 16.96
CA TRP A 177 7.85 -6.66 17.98
C TRP A 177 8.98 -7.01 18.97
N PRO A 178 9.07 -6.31 20.11
CA PRO A 178 10.17 -6.46 21.05
C PRO A 178 10.33 -7.90 21.55
N GLY A 179 11.54 -8.42 21.53
CA GLY A 179 11.85 -9.79 21.97
C GLY A 179 11.62 -10.88 20.90
N PHE A 180 10.95 -10.55 19.79
CA PHE A 180 10.67 -11.50 18.69
C PHE A 180 11.34 -11.09 17.38
N LEU A 181 11.26 -9.81 17.02
CA LEU A 181 11.96 -9.27 15.85
C LEU A 181 13.31 -8.65 16.27
N GLU A 182 14.36 -8.99 15.54
CA GLU A 182 15.70 -8.44 15.72
C GLU A 182 15.71 -6.93 15.38
N GLY A 183 15.97 -6.07 16.36
CA GLY A 183 15.98 -4.63 16.18
C GLY A 183 17.07 -4.17 15.21
N GLY A 184 16.72 -3.26 14.29
CA GLY A 184 17.64 -2.75 13.27
C GLY A 184 17.98 -3.73 12.15
N ALA A 185 17.47 -4.96 12.19
CA ALA A 185 17.69 -5.93 11.13
C ALA A 185 17.00 -5.50 9.83
N ARG A 186 17.70 -5.68 8.71
CA ARG A 186 17.13 -5.55 7.37
C ARG A 186 16.90 -6.95 6.80
N ARG A 187 15.66 -7.25 6.45
CA ARG A 187 15.31 -8.50 5.76
C ARG A 187 15.05 -8.17 4.29
N ASP A 188 15.73 -8.86 3.39
CA ASP A 188 15.63 -8.65 1.95
C ASP A 188 14.87 -9.81 1.31
N PHE A 189 13.54 -9.78 1.38
CA PHE A 189 12.67 -10.75 0.72
C PHE A 189 11.48 -10.02 0.07
N LEU A 190 10.82 -10.68 -0.89
CA LEU A 190 9.66 -10.12 -1.56
C LEU A 190 8.40 -10.24 -0.68
N HIS A 191 7.74 -9.11 -0.45
CA HIS A 191 6.51 -9.03 0.31
C HIS A 191 5.54 -8.09 -0.42
N ALA A 192 4.37 -8.62 -0.78
CA ALA A 192 3.27 -7.87 -1.38
C ALA A 192 2.20 -7.54 -0.32
N PRO A 193 1.32 -6.56 -0.55
CA PRO A 193 0.26 -6.22 0.40
C PRO A 193 -0.63 -7.41 0.80
N VAL A 194 -0.87 -8.35 -0.12
CA VAL A 194 -1.66 -9.56 0.14
C VAL A 194 -1.03 -10.52 1.15
N ASP A 195 0.28 -10.40 1.39
CA ASP A 195 1.01 -11.29 2.29
C ASP A 195 0.93 -10.85 3.76
N PHE A 196 0.50 -9.61 4.04
CA PHE A 196 0.41 -9.11 5.43
C PHE A 196 -0.56 -9.95 6.26
N PHE A 197 -1.77 -10.20 5.75
CA PHE A 197 -2.78 -10.95 6.49
C PHE A 197 -2.30 -12.36 6.89
N PRO A 198 -1.89 -13.25 5.97
CA PRO A 198 -1.40 -14.58 6.34
C PRO A 198 -0.14 -14.53 7.20
N THR A 199 0.75 -13.56 6.96
CA THR A 199 1.97 -13.38 7.79
C THR A 199 1.63 -13.00 9.23
N LEU A 200 0.70 -12.07 9.44
CA LEU A 200 0.25 -11.68 10.78
C LEU A 200 -0.49 -12.82 11.48
N CYS A 201 -1.32 -13.59 10.77
CA CYS A 201 -1.90 -14.84 11.29
C CYS A 201 -0.80 -15.81 11.74
N GLY A 202 0.23 -16.04 10.92
CA GLY A 202 1.37 -16.89 11.26
C GLY A 202 2.15 -16.41 12.49
N LEU A 203 2.39 -15.10 12.62
CA LEU A 203 3.05 -14.50 13.79
C LEU A 203 2.19 -14.62 15.07
N CYS A 204 0.86 -14.51 14.95
CA CYS A 204 -0.08 -14.64 16.06
C CYS A 204 -0.49 -16.09 16.37
N GLY A 205 -0.10 -17.06 15.54
CA GLY A 205 -0.52 -18.46 15.69
C GLY A 205 -1.99 -18.72 15.37
N THR A 206 -2.61 -17.86 14.55
CA THR A 206 -4.02 -17.96 14.14
C THR A 206 -4.14 -18.71 12.81
N PRO A 207 -5.19 -19.55 12.60
CA PRO A 207 -5.41 -20.20 11.31
C PRO A 207 -5.53 -19.20 10.15
N ILE A 208 -4.95 -19.57 9.01
CA ILE A 208 -5.05 -18.80 7.77
C ILE A 208 -6.21 -19.38 6.94
N PRO A 209 -7.24 -18.58 6.58
CA PRO A 209 -8.32 -19.04 5.72
C PRO A 209 -7.82 -19.55 4.37
N ARG A 210 -8.39 -20.66 3.88
CA ARG A 210 -8.02 -21.28 2.59
C ARG A 210 -8.19 -20.37 1.37
N THR A 211 -8.95 -19.28 1.49
CA THR A 211 -9.21 -18.31 0.41
C THR A 211 -8.16 -17.21 0.29
N VAL A 212 -7.22 -17.13 1.23
CA VAL A 212 -6.15 -16.14 1.21
C VAL A 212 -5.14 -16.46 0.12
N GLU A 213 -4.92 -15.53 -0.81
CA GLU A 213 -3.98 -15.69 -1.93
C GLU A 213 -2.52 -15.35 -1.56
N GLY A 214 -2.32 -14.61 -0.48
CA GLY A 214 -1.00 -14.24 0.02
C GLY A 214 -0.25 -15.41 0.64
N ARG A 215 1.05 -15.23 0.87
CA ARG A 215 1.91 -16.22 1.53
C ARG A 215 2.20 -15.83 2.97
N ASP A 216 2.22 -16.82 3.85
CA ASP A 216 2.75 -16.65 5.20
C ASP A 216 4.27 -16.50 5.14
N LEU A 217 4.76 -15.31 5.45
CA LEU A 217 6.18 -14.95 5.50
C LEU A 217 6.67 -14.74 6.95
N SER A 218 5.91 -15.22 7.95
CA SER A 218 6.25 -15.09 9.38
C SER A 218 7.65 -15.62 9.71
N ALA A 219 8.07 -16.73 9.09
CA ALA A 219 9.42 -17.28 9.25
C ALA A 219 10.51 -16.33 8.72
N ALA A 220 10.25 -15.64 7.61
CA ALA A 220 11.18 -14.67 7.01
C ALA A 220 11.28 -13.40 7.86
N TRP A 221 10.15 -12.94 8.41
CA TRP A 221 10.10 -11.84 9.38
C TRP A 221 10.94 -12.15 10.63
N LEU A 222 10.77 -13.36 11.19
CA LEU A 222 11.53 -13.85 12.34
C LEU A 222 13.00 -14.19 12.03
N GLY A 223 13.46 -14.06 10.78
CA GLY A 223 14.83 -14.35 10.39
C GLY A 223 15.22 -15.83 10.55
N ARG A 224 14.25 -16.75 10.47
CA ARG A 224 14.52 -18.19 10.65
C ARG A 224 15.40 -18.71 9.50
N PRO A 225 16.44 -19.51 9.78
CA PRO A 225 17.23 -20.15 8.73
C PRO A 225 16.35 -20.99 7.80
N GLY A 226 16.55 -20.84 6.49
CA GLY A 226 15.75 -21.56 5.49
C GLY A 226 14.30 -21.10 5.36
N ALA A 227 13.94 -19.93 5.90
CA ALA A 227 12.64 -19.33 5.66
C ALA A 227 12.38 -19.22 4.15
N GLY A 228 11.21 -19.70 3.71
CA GLY A 228 10.79 -19.60 2.32
C GLY A 228 10.67 -18.15 1.88
N GLU A 229 11.12 -17.87 0.67
CA GLU A 229 10.93 -16.57 0.01
C GLU A 229 10.05 -16.74 -1.24
N GLN A 230 9.49 -15.63 -1.70
CA GLN A 230 8.85 -15.59 -3.00
C GLN A 230 9.89 -15.28 -4.07
N GLU A 231 9.86 -16.01 -5.18
CA GLU A 231 10.71 -15.72 -6.34
C GLU A 231 10.26 -14.45 -7.06
N SER A 232 8.94 -14.20 -7.05
CA SER A 232 8.31 -13.06 -7.70
C SER A 232 7.01 -12.63 -7.03
N VAL A 233 6.63 -11.38 -7.25
CA VAL A 233 5.33 -10.80 -6.89
C VAL A 233 4.58 -10.32 -8.13
N PHE A 234 3.26 -10.42 -8.09
CA PHE A 234 2.38 -9.96 -9.14
C PHE A 234 1.98 -8.50 -8.92
N CYS A 235 2.09 -7.69 -9.96
CA CYS A 235 1.70 -6.29 -9.95
C CYS A 235 0.68 -6.07 -11.06
N MET A 236 -0.31 -5.22 -10.83
CA MET A 236 -1.38 -5.00 -11.81
C MET A 236 -2.00 -3.61 -11.72
N ASN A 237 -2.55 -3.15 -12.84
CA ASN A 237 -3.51 -2.07 -12.88
C ASN A 237 -4.71 -2.46 -13.76
N PHE A 238 -5.92 -2.10 -13.32
CA PHE A 238 -7.16 -2.40 -14.00
C PHE A 238 -7.71 -1.26 -14.86
N GLY A 239 -7.17 -0.04 -14.77
CA GLY A 239 -7.67 1.10 -15.55
C GLY A 239 -7.26 2.46 -14.98
N SER A 240 -7.79 3.53 -15.58
CA SER A 240 -7.42 4.91 -15.27
C SER A 240 -7.90 5.38 -13.89
N GLN A 241 -7.51 6.58 -13.46
CA GLN A 241 -7.85 7.09 -12.13
C GLN A 241 -9.23 7.77 -12.16
N HIS A 242 -10.21 7.15 -11.47
CA HIS A 242 -11.62 7.58 -11.25
C HIS A 242 -12.65 7.16 -12.30
N ASP A 243 -12.24 6.68 -13.47
CA ASP A 243 -13.17 6.19 -14.49
C ASP A 243 -13.06 4.67 -14.62
N TRP A 244 -13.95 3.94 -13.92
CA TRP A 244 -13.94 2.47 -13.85
C TRP A 244 -14.36 1.79 -15.16
N TYR A 245 -14.50 2.56 -16.24
CA TYR A 245 -14.91 2.09 -17.57
C TYR A 245 -14.12 2.76 -18.70
N ASP A 246 -12.98 3.39 -18.38
CA ASP A 246 -12.06 3.92 -19.38
C ASP A 246 -10.94 2.91 -19.60
N ASP A 247 -10.91 2.35 -20.82
CA ASP A 247 -9.98 1.31 -21.22
C ASP A 247 -8.65 1.93 -21.69
N GLY A 248 -7.54 1.22 -21.54
CA GLY A 248 -6.24 1.57 -22.13
C GLY A 248 -5.11 1.88 -21.15
N ASP A 249 -5.38 1.90 -19.85
CA ASP A 249 -4.36 2.05 -18.78
C ASP A 249 -4.00 0.71 -18.11
N GLU A 250 -4.55 -0.41 -18.58
CA GLU A 250 -4.39 -1.74 -17.97
C GLU A 250 -3.04 -2.34 -18.28
N TRP A 251 -2.45 -2.92 -17.24
CA TRP A 251 -1.20 -3.65 -17.36
C TRP A 251 -1.14 -4.76 -16.31
N ARG A 252 -0.32 -5.77 -16.60
CA ARG A 252 0.08 -6.83 -15.67
C ARG A 252 1.59 -6.94 -15.67
N GLY A 253 2.16 -7.18 -14.50
CA GLY A 253 3.59 -7.25 -14.32
C GLY A 253 4.01 -8.25 -13.27
N VAL A 254 5.28 -8.59 -13.33
CA VAL A 254 5.94 -9.43 -12.36
C VAL A 254 7.22 -8.74 -11.91
N ARG A 255 7.49 -8.78 -10.61
CA ARG A 255 8.67 -8.18 -9.99
C ARG A 255 9.41 -9.22 -9.18
N THR A 256 10.68 -9.44 -9.49
CA THR A 256 11.60 -10.27 -8.70
C THR A 256 12.46 -9.35 -7.82
N LYS A 257 13.43 -9.89 -7.09
CA LYS A 257 14.39 -9.04 -6.35
C LYS A 257 15.22 -8.14 -7.26
N THR A 258 15.47 -8.56 -8.50
CA THR A 258 16.46 -7.95 -9.39
C THR A 258 15.88 -7.53 -10.73
N ARG A 259 14.65 -7.90 -11.06
CA ARG A 259 14.04 -7.67 -12.37
C ARG A 259 12.60 -7.25 -12.24
N GLN A 260 12.11 -6.54 -13.25
CA GLN A 260 10.70 -6.28 -13.40
C GLN A 260 10.30 -6.37 -14.87
N PHE A 261 9.21 -7.08 -15.15
CA PHE A 261 8.58 -7.13 -16.47
C PHE A 261 7.14 -6.65 -16.38
N THR A 262 6.67 -5.91 -17.37
CA THR A 262 5.28 -5.44 -17.45
C THR A 262 4.79 -5.45 -18.88
N ARG A 263 3.54 -5.88 -19.08
CA ARG A 263 2.82 -5.88 -20.34
C ARG A 263 1.52 -5.10 -20.21
N TRP A 264 1.29 -4.19 -21.15
CA TRP A 264 0.07 -3.39 -21.27
C TRP A 264 -0.91 -4.06 -22.22
N LEU A 265 -2.19 -3.68 -22.10
CA LEU A 265 -3.25 -4.18 -22.96
C LEU A 265 -3.00 -3.89 -24.45
N ASP A 266 -2.35 -2.76 -24.76
CA ASP A 266 -1.97 -2.36 -26.12
C ASP A 266 -0.76 -3.14 -26.70
N GLY A 267 -0.22 -4.10 -25.96
CA GLY A 267 0.92 -4.93 -26.35
C GLY A 267 2.28 -4.29 -26.06
N ARG A 268 2.32 -3.10 -25.45
CA ARG A 268 3.57 -2.51 -24.98
C ARG A 268 4.18 -3.37 -23.89
N GLU A 269 5.50 -3.46 -23.89
CA GLU A 269 6.26 -4.24 -22.92
C GLU A 269 7.41 -3.42 -22.35
N GLU A 270 7.65 -3.57 -21.05
CA GLU A 270 8.79 -3.00 -20.37
C GLU A 270 9.50 -4.07 -19.54
N LEU A 271 10.83 -4.10 -19.65
CA LEU A 271 11.72 -4.95 -18.87
C LEU A 271 12.82 -4.09 -18.26
N PHE A 272 13.03 -4.19 -16.95
CA PHE A 272 14.06 -3.46 -16.23
C PHE A 272 14.97 -4.38 -15.42
N ASP A 273 16.28 -4.09 -15.44
CA ASP A 273 17.29 -4.65 -14.55
C ASP A 273 17.36 -3.80 -13.27
N LEU A 274 16.59 -4.16 -12.24
CA LEU A 274 16.56 -3.42 -10.97
C LEU A 274 17.87 -3.53 -10.17
N ALA A 275 18.73 -4.50 -10.48
CA ALA A 275 20.01 -4.65 -9.80
C ALA A 275 21.03 -3.61 -10.27
N ASN A 276 21.01 -3.27 -11.57
CA ASN A 276 21.94 -2.31 -12.18
C ASN A 276 21.30 -0.97 -12.55
N ASP A 277 19.98 -0.91 -12.71
CA ASP A 277 19.17 0.27 -13.02
C ASP A 277 17.94 0.35 -12.09
N PRO A 278 18.15 0.62 -10.78
CA PRO A 278 17.06 0.69 -9.80
C PRO A 278 16.08 1.84 -10.05
N LEU A 279 16.44 2.79 -10.91
CA LEU A 279 15.60 3.94 -11.29
C LEU A 279 14.80 3.71 -12.58
N GLN A 280 14.90 2.51 -13.17
CA GLN A 280 14.15 2.08 -14.34
C GLN A 280 14.23 3.09 -15.49
N THR A 281 15.46 3.48 -15.83
CA THR A 281 15.76 4.50 -16.85
C THR A 281 15.91 3.91 -18.24
N ARG A 282 16.18 2.60 -18.36
CA ARG A 282 16.35 1.92 -19.65
C ARG A 282 15.45 0.70 -19.75
N ASN A 283 14.48 0.75 -20.66
CA ASN A 283 13.70 -0.42 -21.05
C ASN A 283 14.55 -1.39 -21.90
N LEU A 284 14.59 -2.65 -21.50
CA LEU A 284 15.37 -3.73 -22.11
C LEU A 284 14.50 -4.72 -22.91
N ALA A 285 13.17 -4.51 -22.95
CA ALA A 285 12.24 -5.41 -23.61
C ALA A 285 12.55 -5.51 -25.11
N GLY A 286 12.54 -6.73 -25.64
CA GLY A 286 12.84 -7.01 -27.05
C GLY A 286 14.32 -6.99 -27.44
N GLU A 287 15.23 -6.58 -26.55
CA GLU A 287 16.66 -6.62 -26.83
C GLU A 287 17.18 -8.07 -26.95
N PRO A 288 17.97 -8.42 -27.99
CA PRO A 288 18.45 -9.80 -28.18
C PRO A 288 19.19 -10.40 -26.98
N ALA A 289 19.95 -9.58 -26.25
CA ALA A 289 20.71 -9.99 -25.08
C ALA A 289 19.83 -10.36 -23.87
N TRP A 290 18.56 -9.95 -23.85
CA TRP A 290 17.64 -10.11 -22.73
C TRP A 290 16.50 -11.11 -23.00
N ARG A 291 16.50 -11.76 -24.17
CA ARG A 291 15.41 -12.65 -24.59
C ARG A 291 15.13 -13.79 -23.63
N GLU A 292 16.16 -14.45 -23.12
CA GLU A 292 15.99 -15.57 -22.19
C GLU A 292 15.39 -15.11 -20.85
N GLU A 293 15.86 -13.97 -20.35
CA GLU A 293 15.37 -13.35 -19.11
C GLU A 293 13.92 -12.87 -19.27
N GLN A 294 13.62 -12.17 -20.37
CA GLN A 294 12.26 -11.74 -20.68
C GLN A 294 11.31 -12.95 -20.73
N ALA A 295 11.69 -14.02 -21.44
CA ALA A 295 10.87 -15.23 -21.52
C ALA A 295 10.67 -15.90 -20.15
N ALA A 296 11.64 -15.82 -19.24
CA ALA A 296 11.49 -16.33 -17.88
C ALA A 296 10.46 -15.51 -17.08
N LEU A 297 10.53 -14.18 -17.16
CA LEU A 297 9.57 -13.30 -16.49
C LEU A 297 8.16 -13.41 -17.08
N GLU A 298 8.03 -13.58 -18.39
CA GLU A 298 6.76 -13.86 -19.04
C GLU A 298 6.12 -15.17 -18.53
N ARG A 299 6.92 -16.22 -18.32
CA ARG A 299 6.44 -17.47 -17.71
C ARG A 299 5.96 -17.24 -16.28
N MET A 300 6.73 -16.53 -15.46
CA MET A 300 6.31 -16.19 -14.09
C MET A 300 5.01 -15.37 -14.08
N LEU A 301 4.87 -14.42 -14.99
CA LEU A 301 3.65 -13.64 -15.15
C LEU A 301 2.46 -14.54 -15.49
N ALA A 302 2.61 -15.42 -16.49
CA ALA A 302 1.57 -16.36 -16.89
C ALA A 302 1.17 -17.31 -15.74
N GLU A 303 2.12 -17.77 -14.94
CA GLU A 303 1.84 -18.58 -13.74
C GLU A 303 1.06 -17.78 -12.67
N HIS A 304 1.43 -16.52 -12.44
CA HIS A 304 0.69 -15.65 -11.53
C HIS A 304 -0.75 -15.42 -11.97
N GLN A 305 -0.97 -15.26 -13.28
CA GLN A 305 -2.28 -15.09 -13.88
C GLN A 305 -3.11 -16.37 -13.78
N ALA A 306 -2.53 -17.52 -14.15
CA ALA A 306 -3.19 -18.82 -14.09
C ALA A 306 -3.65 -19.17 -12.67
N ARG A 307 -2.81 -18.94 -11.65
CA ARG A 307 -3.16 -19.18 -10.24
C ARG A 307 -4.35 -18.36 -9.75
N ARG A 308 -4.59 -17.17 -10.33
CA ARG A 308 -5.63 -16.22 -9.89
C ARG A 308 -6.86 -16.21 -10.79
N GLY A 309 -6.85 -16.98 -11.89
CA GLY A 309 -7.82 -16.81 -12.95
C GLY A 309 -7.82 -15.38 -13.54
N ASP A 310 -6.67 -14.69 -13.48
CA ASP A 310 -6.53 -13.35 -14.02
C ASP A 310 -6.29 -13.38 -15.53
N THR A 311 -6.82 -12.37 -16.22
CA THR A 311 -6.53 -12.09 -17.62
C THR A 311 -6.24 -10.60 -17.77
N LEU A 312 -5.34 -10.24 -18.69
CA LEU A 312 -5.16 -8.85 -19.10
C LEU A 312 -6.29 -8.50 -20.06
N ALA A 313 -7.30 -7.79 -19.54
CA ALA A 313 -8.51 -7.42 -20.27
C ALA A 313 -8.81 -5.91 -20.07
N PRO A 314 -9.60 -5.30 -20.97
CA PRO A 314 -10.09 -3.93 -20.79
C PRO A 314 -10.84 -3.76 -19.46
N CYS A 315 -10.70 -2.60 -18.80
CA CYS A 315 -11.35 -2.25 -17.54
C CYS A 315 -12.86 -2.49 -17.60
N SER A 316 -13.48 -2.13 -18.72
CA SER A 316 -14.90 -2.29 -18.99
C SER A 316 -15.39 -3.74 -18.90
N SER A 317 -14.52 -4.74 -19.10
CA SER A 317 -14.87 -6.16 -18.96
C SER A 317 -15.26 -6.57 -17.53
N TYR A 318 -14.80 -5.82 -16.53
CA TYR A 318 -15.10 -6.07 -15.12
C TYR A 318 -16.40 -5.39 -14.66
N ARG A 319 -17.16 -4.74 -15.54
CA ARG A 319 -18.41 -4.04 -15.16
C ARG A 319 -19.43 -4.96 -14.49
N ALA A 320 -19.52 -6.21 -14.92
CA ALA A 320 -20.42 -7.20 -14.33
C ALA A 320 -19.90 -7.78 -12.98
N TRP A 321 -18.73 -7.34 -12.51
CA TRP A 321 -18.14 -7.80 -11.26
C TRP A 321 -18.53 -6.94 -10.06
N VAL A 322 -19.16 -5.80 -10.32
CA VAL A 322 -19.66 -4.89 -9.31
C VAL A 322 -21.16 -4.64 -9.51
N ASP A 323 -21.84 -4.31 -8.43
CA ASP A 323 -23.25 -3.88 -8.50
C ASP A 323 -23.41 -2.38 -8.84
N SER A 324 -24.65 -1.89 -8.80
CA SER A 324 -24.97 -0.48 -9.08
C SER A 324 -24.37 0.52 -8.08
N GLN A 325 -23.93 0.04 -6.91
CA GLN A 325 -23.24 0.82 -5.88
C GLN A 325 -21.72 0.64 -5.93
N ARG A 326 -21.20 -0.02 -6.97
CA ARG A 326 -19.77 -0.34 -7.17
C ARG A 326 -19.20 -1.27 -6.10
N ARG A 327 -20.04 -2.08 -5.44
CA ARG A 327 -19.57 -3.12 -4.51
C ARG A 327 -19.16 -4.36 -5.31
N PRO A 328 -17.98 -4.96 -5.06
CA PRO A 328 -17.62 -6.24 -5.67
C PRO A 328 -18.63 -7.33 -5.29
N ILE A 329 -19.21 -7.99 -6.30
CA ILE A 329 -20.19 -9.08 -6.12
C ILE A 329 -19.70 -10.43 -6.65
N ARG A 330 -18.53 -10.46 -7.28
CA ARG A 330 -17.87 -11.67 -7.77
C ARG A 330 -16.37 -11.43 -7.95
N ASN A 331 -15.63 -12.51 -8.03
CA ASN A 331 -14.23 -12.55 -8.43
C ASN A 331 -14.03 -13.58 -9.56
N ALA A 332 -12.76 -13.92 -9.86
CA ALA A 332 -12.40 -14.91 -10.87
C ALA A 332 -12.92 -16.32 -10.55
N PHE A 333 -13.22 -16.62 -9.29
CA PHE A 333 -13.68 -17.93 -8.81
C PHE A 333 -15.20 -18.04 -8.65
N GLY A 334 -15.94 -16.93 -8.83
CA GLY A 334 -17.40 -16.94 -8.81
C GLY A 334 -18.01 -15.79 -8.01
N PRO A 335 -19.31 -15.87 -7.71
CA PRO A 335 -20.01 -14.92 -6.86
C PRO A 335 -19.38 -14.81 -5.46
N LEU A 336 -19.34 -13.60 -4.91
CA LEU A 336 -18.98 -13.35 -3.52
C LEU A 336 -20.23 -13.45 -2.64
N SER A 337 -20.05 -13.90 -1.40
CA SER A 337 -21.10 -13.81 -0.38
C SER A 337 -21.42 -12.34 -0.08
N ASP A 338 -22.63 -12.09 0.41
CA ASP A 338 -22.98 -10.77 0.91
C ASP A 338 -22.02 -10.39 2.05
N PRO A 339 -21.40 -9.19 2.04
CA PRO A 339 -20.48 -8.76 3.09
C PRO A 339 -21.12 -8.63 4.48
N GLU A 340 -22.45 -8.62 4.57
CA GLU A 340 -23.21 -8.65 5.83
C GLU A 340 -23.71 -10.05 6.21
N GLY A 341 -23.46 -11.06 5.36
CA GLY A 341 -23.76 -12.45 5.65
C GLY A 341 -22.83 -13.07 6.71
N GLU A 342 -23.24 -14.21 7.26
CA GLU A 342 -22.39 -14.98 8.17
C GLU A 342 -21.12 -15.45 7.42
N PRO A 343 -19.90 -15.24 7.97
CA PRO A 343 -18.68 -15.74 7.36
C PRO A 343 -18.71 -17.26 7.20
N ASP A 344 -18.17 -17.76 6.10
CA ASP A 344 -17.94 -19.20 5.95
C ASP A 344 -16.76 -19.64 6.84
N TRP A 345 -17.07 -19.98 8.08
CA TRP A 345 -16.11 -20.45 9.07
C TRP A 345 -15.42 -21.75 8.68
N SER A 346 -15.98 -22.52 7.74
CA SER A 346 -15.33 -23.74 7.25
C SER A 346 -13.99 -23.45 6.58
N LEU A 347 -13.79 -22.23 6.07
CA LEU A 347 -12.57 -21.80 5.40
C LEU A 347 -11.34 -21.75 6.32
N LEU A 348 -11.52 -21.74 7.65
CA LEU A 348 -10.42 -21.72 8.62
C LEU A 348 -9.81 -23.10 8.90
N TYR A 349 -10.49 -24.18 8.51
CA TYR A 349 -10.08 -25.53 8.83
C TYR A 349 -9.43 -26.21 7.60
N PRO A 350 -8.73 -27.35 7.75
CA PRO A 350 -8.35 -28.17 6.61
C PRO A 350 -9.58 -28.64 5.82
N ALA A 351 -9.42 -28.79 4.50
CA ALA A 351 -10.47 -29.27 3.61
C ALA A 351 -10.74 -30.77 3.78
#